data_AF-A0A812FZS7-F1
#
_entry.id   AF-A0A812FZS7-F1
#
_cell.length_a   1.000
_cell.length_b   1.000
_cell.length_c   1.000
_cell.angle_alpha   90.00
_cell.angle_beta   90.00
_cell.angle_gamma   90.00
#
_symmetry.space_group_name_H-M   'P 1'
#
loop_
_entity.id
_entity.type
_entity.pdbx_description
1 polymer ?
#
loop_
_entity_poly.entity_id
_entity_poly.type
_entity_poly.pdbx_seq_one_letter_code
_entity_poly.pdbx_strand_id
1 'polypeptide(L)'
;MSILNNYRINFFGGIEVDVSVPNNKATYPVDGQKHDIFNPATSTLTDFIYKHGISDEEIIDMFQTPTEEGYFTNGGWNVYGQHSVTTQKVKVYTSGHPGAVTTDTPLANFDFSLLGSVNPDTNQAYTSSPVMVDLNPLGQTYSQIAVGGLLLGDPDKPLLYIQSDQICGNIGNSSGGLSFKTLIGANDAPGSSNFAGTWQVTFPITEDVKKASALSGNDEADQIIRGLLNTKGATGIVVNFSFFEMCPQMTTEEYNTKLAQRQTPRNPSVGRIIGTLSVACEGETANNPDGRLLISHIDNTERENQTAPAFACISKVQEQEFLSVNMSLAFLQSTFREDRAGFKTVPPKPAIDFGKLTIVGGKESTTYGPDYINYYQYGGIIDIPLDKQTSQSFASNPLVINGEKVVHNNHLLLKETSYRLYSSDIDVYVGDKAGDSKEITIQVRYLGGALDTDQTILLSTNENTPGFADYLDLDLDEGKPTRAIPVKAGATSFKYTIQVADNSPGKNDLDEMAGFYDINFNLGEAQQTINTRKFQYTNFDLVEGDPVTWELVYQHALRYHYLNFLGMSTVFPLNDAETILKHREGIKTRMSSRYWPTTLYMPIVRSMSPSQVRLINAFAFSEPWDPNKAI
;
A
#
# COMPACT_ATOMS: atom_id res chain seq x y z
N MET A 1 -0.70 -19.54 0.68
CA MET A 1 -1.32 -18.51 -0.17
C MET A 1 -2.73 -18.92 -0.52
N SER A 2 -3.66 -18.53 0.33
CA SER A 2 -4.98 -19.15 0.35
C SER A 2 -5.80 -18.78 -0.87
N ILE A 3 -5.55 -17.60 -1.42
CA ILE A 3 -6.16 -17.14 -2.65
C ILE A 3 -5.86 -18.04 -3.86
N LEU A 4 -4.80 -18.85 -3.81
CA LEU A 4 -4.42 -19.76 -4.89
C LEU A 4 -4.84 -21.20 -4.66
N ASN A 5 -5.20 -21.62 -3.45
CA ASN A 5 -5.50 -23.03 -3.16
C ASN A 5 -6.92 -23.28 -2.61
N ASN A 6 -7.64 -22.23 -2.20
CA ASN A 6 -9.00 -22.33 -1.66
C ASN A 6 -10.04 -21.81 -2.64
N TYR A 7 -11.31 -21.88 -2.22
CA TYR A 7 -12.43 -21.28 -2.96
C TYR A 7 -12.20 -19.78 -3.14
N ARG A 8 -12.41 -19.28 -4.36
CA ARG A 8 -12.15 -17.91 -4.78
C ARG A 8 -13.45 -17.21 -5.14
N ILE A 9 -13.56 -15.94 -4.80
CA ILE A 9 -14.58 -15.02 -5.30
C ILE A 9 -13.85 -13.90 -6.04
N ASN A 10 -13.95 -13.87 -7.37
CA ASN A 10 -13.24 -12.89 -8.19
C ASN A 10 -14.15 -11.75 -8.58
N PHE A 11 -13.60 -10.54 -8.55
CA PHE A 11 -14.32 -9.31 -8.85
C PHE A 11 -13.50 -8.38 -9.75
N PHE A 12 -14.21 -7.51 -10.47
CA PHE A 12 -13.60 -6.39 -11.15
C PHE A 12 -14.55 -5.19 -11.22
N GLY A 13 -14.00 -4.02 -11.50
CA GLY A 13 -14.78 -2.79 -11.71
C GLY A 13 -13.88 -1.56 -11.81
N GLY A 14 -14.40 -0.42 -11.40
CA GLY A 14 -13.67 0.83 -11.32
C GLY A 14 -13.13 1.12 -9.92
N ILE A 15 -12.16 2.03 -9.85
CA ILE A 15 -11.66 2.61 -8.61
C ILE A 15 -11.31 4.08 -8.78
N GLU A 16 -11.44 4.83 -7.70
CA GLU A 16 -11.06 6.23 -7.59
C GLU A 16 -10.14 6.43 -6.37
N VAL A 17 -9.03 7.13 -6.56
CA VAL A 17 -8.02 7.46 -5.54
C VAL A 17 -7.84 8.98 -5.52
N ASP A 18 -8.21 9.61 -4.42
CA ASP A 18 -8.24 11.07 -4.27
C ASP A 18 -7.13 11.59 -3.35
N VAL A 19 -5.90 11.12 -3.55
CA VAL A 19 -4.75 11.56 -2.74
C VAL A 19 -4.37 13.00 -3.04
N SER A 20 -4.00 13.75 -2.00
CA SER A 20 -3.29 15.02 -2.17
C SER A 20 -1.79 14.74 -2.29
N VAL A 21 -1.12 15.48 -3.18
CA VAL A 21 0.27 15.24 -3.62
C VAL A 21 1.25 16.44 -3.57
N PRO A 22 0.96 17.62 -2.97
CA PRO A 22 1.96 18.70 -2.88
C PRO A 22 3.27 18.28 -2.17
N ASN A 23 3.20 17.35 -1.23
CA ASN A 23 4.34 16.88 -0.43
C ASN A 23 5.47 16.24 -1.23
N ASN A 24 5.22 15.78 -2.45
CA ASN A 24 6.21 14.98 -3.16
C ASN A 24 7.34 15.85 -3.74
N LYS A 25 7.08 17.08 -4.21
CA LYS A 25 8.09 18.00 -4.82
C LYS A 25 7.68 19.49 -4.84
N ALA A 26 6.79 19.96 -3.96
CA ALA A 26 6.40 21.37 -3.97
C ALA A 26 7.61 22.28 -3.69
N THR A 27 7.94 23.12 -4.68
CA THR A 27 9.05 24.07 -4.60
C THR A 27 8.59 25.49 -4.84
N TYR A 28 9.15 26.45 -4.12
CA TYR A 28 8.94 27.87 -4.31
C TYR A 28 10.08 28.48 -5.15
N PRO A 29 9.79 29.27 -6.20
CA PRO A 29 10.81 29.90 -7.03
C PRO A 29 11.30 31.22 -6.42
N VAL A 30 12.61 31.38 -6.23
CA VAL A 30 13.27 32.66 -5.87
C VAL A 30 14.54 32.81 -6.70
N ASP A 31 14.75 33.97 -7.32
CA ASP A 31 15.94 34.28 -8.14
C ASP A 31 16.26 33.22 -9.21
N GLY A 32 15.24 32.58 -9.77
CA GLY A 32 15.37 31.53 -10.79
C GLY A 32 15.77 30.15 -10.24
N GLN A 33 15.87 29.98 -8.92
CA GLN A 33 16.10 28.70 -8.26
C GLN A 33 14.81 28.18 -7.61
N LYS A 34 14.65 26.86 -7.57
CA LYS A 34 13.52 26.18 -6.93
C LYS A 34 13.97 25.66 -5.57
N HIS A 35 13.24 26.01 -4.51
CA HIS A 35 13.53 25.62 -3.13
C HIS A 35 12.36 24.84 -2.56
N ASP A 36 12.63 23.72 -1.87
CA ASP A 36 11.58 22.91 -1.26
C ASP A 36 10.80 23.71 -0.21
N ILE A 37 9.48 23.59 -0.24
CA ILE A 37 8.59 24.26 0.73
C ILE A 37 8.49 23.44 2.02
N PHE A 38 8.44 22.12 1.87
CA PHE A 38 8.11 21.18 2.92
C PHE A 38 9.32 20.34 3.33
N ASN A 39 9.42 20.04 4.62
CA ASN A 39 10.27 18.99 5.15
C ASN A 39 9.37 17.82 5.64
N PRO A 40 9.17 16.77 4.84
CA PRO A 40 8.27 15.67 5.19
C PRO A 40 8.76 14.79 6.35
N ALA A 41 10.07 14.79 6.65
CA ALA A 41 10.64 13.99 7.73
C ALA A 41 10.18 14.53 9.10
N THR A 42 10.21 15.85 9.25
CA THR A 42 9.81 16.57 10.47
C THR A 42 8.35 17.04 10.43
N SER A 43 7.69 16.94 9.27
CA SER A 43 6.37 17.53 9.03
C SER A 43 6.33 19.02 9.35
N THR A 44 7.32 19.76 8.88
CA THR A 44 7.43 21.23 9.01
C THR A 44 7.66 21.89 7.65
N LEU A 45 7.65 23.23 7.61
CA LEU A 45 8.21 23.93 6.46
C LEU A 45 9.74 23.95 6.53
N THR A 46 10.40 24.19 5.41
CA THR A 46 11.85 24.34 5.36
C THR A 46 12.28 25.69 5.92
N ASP A 47 13.52 25.78 6.43
CA ASP A 47 14.13 27.03 6.91
C ASP A 47 14.13 28.13 5.85
N PHE A 48 14.16 27.75 4.58
CA PHE A 48 14.09 28.66 3.46
C PHE A 48 12.82 29.53 3.51
N ILE A 49 11.66 28.92 3.77
CA ILE A 49 10.37 29.61 3.85
C ILE A 49 10.37 30.65 4.96
N TYR A 50 10.88 30.28 6.14
CA TYR A 50 10.95 31.20 7.29
C TYR A 50 11.95 32.33 7.05
N LYS A 51 13.14 32.03 6.52
CA LYS A 51 14.21 33.02 6.28
C LYS A 51 13.79 34.09 5.27
N HIS A 52 12.96 33.74 4.29
CA HIS A 52 12.49 34.67 3.26
C HIS A 52 11.13 35.30 3.58
N GLY A 53 10.52 34.96 4.71
CA GLY A 53 9.24 35.54 5.13
C GLY A 53 8.08 35.23 4.18
N ILE A 54 8.12 34.07 3.50
CA ILE A 54 7.07 33.66 2.57
C ILE A 54 5.80 33.33 3.37
N SER A 55 4.70 34.00 3.02
CA SER A 55 3.40 33.87 3.67
C SER A 55 2.64 32.61 3.24
N ASP A 56 1.61 32.26 4.02
CA ASP A 56 0.74 31.14 3.72
C ASP A 56 -0.09 31.41 2.46
N GLU A 57 -0.56 32.65 2.29
CA GLU A 57 -1.30 33.12 1.13
C GLU A 57 -0.47 33.01 -0.15
N GLU A 58 0.82 33.36 -0.10
CA GLU A 58 1.72 33.22 -1.26
C GLU A 58 1.91 31.75 -1.67
N ILE A 59 2.03 30.83 -0.70
CA ILE A 59 2.16 29.40 -0.99
C ILE A 59 0.84 28.85 -1.58
N ILE A 60 -0.30 29.24 -1.02
CA ILE A 60 -1.62 28.83 -1.51
C ILE A 60 -1.86 29.39 -2.92
N ASP A 61 -1.55 30.65 -3.15
CA ASP A 61 -1.66 31.31 -4.46
C ASP A 61 -0.78 30.61 -5.50
N MET A 62 0.44 30.24 -5.12
CA MET A 62 1.35 29.47 -5.97
C MET A 62 0.76 28.11 -6.36
N PHE A 63 0.14 27.38 -5.42
CA PHE A 63 -0.52 26.10 -5.72
C PHE A 63 -1.76 26.25 -6.59
N GLN A 64 -2.46 27.37 -6.49
CA GLN A 64 -3.62 27.69 -7.32
C GLN A 64 -3.27 28.29 -8.68
N THR A 65 -2.00 28.65 -8.90
CA THR A 65 -1.55 29.26 -10.15
C THR A 65 -1.10 28.19 -11.14
N PRO A 66 -1.71 28.12 -12.35
CA PRO A 66 -1.27 27.21 -13.40
C PRO A 66 0.19 27.46 -13.81
N THR A 67 0.93 26.39 -14.12
CA THR A 67 2.28 26.49 -14.68
C THR A 67 2.26 26.28 -16.19
N GLU A 68 3.10 27.01 -16.93
CA GLU A 68 3.33 26.78 -18.36
C GLU A 68 4.24 25.56 -18.60
N GLU A 69 5.07 25.23 -17.61
CA GLU A 69 5.97 24.07 -17.64
C GLU A 69 5.38 22.92 -16.82
N GLY A 70 5.16 21.78 -17.48
CA GLY A 70 4.99 20.50 -16.80
C GLY A 70 3.66 19.81 -17.02
N TYR A 71 3.62 18.60 -16.49
CA TYR A 71 2.50 17.68 -16.61
C TYR A 71 1.34 18.06 -15.66
N PHE A 72 1.64 18.78 -14.56
CA PHE A 72 0.70 19.21 -13.52
C PHE A 72 1.09 20.59 -12.93
N THR A 73 0.20 21.21 -12.14
CA THR A 73 0.46 22.48 -11.44
C THR A 73 1.55 22.39 -10.36
N ASN A 74 1.97 23.52 -9.78
CA ASN A 74 2.88 23.56 -8.64
C ASN A 74 2.36 22.76 -7.42
N GLY A 75 1.03 22.64 -7.26
CA GLY A 75 0.39 21.81 -6.23
C GLY A 75 0.14 20.35 -6.65
N GLY A 76 0.64 19.96 -7.83
CA GLY A 76 0.41 18.64 -8.42
C GLY A 76 -0.93 18.51 -9.15
N TRP A 77 -1.40 17.27 -9.30
CA TRP A 77 -2.60 16.95 -10.07
C TRP A 77 -3.89 17.03 -9.26
N ASN A 78 -3.79 17.05 -7.93
CA ASN A 78 -4.93 16.99 -7.02
C ASN A 78 -4.64 17.66 -5.66
N VAL A 79 -4.34 18.97 -5.67
CA VAL A 79 -4.02 19.72 -4.44
C VAL A 79 -5.14 19.68 -3.38
N TYR A 80 -6.40 19.56 -3.81
CA TYR A 80 -7.59 19.47 -2.95
C TYR A 80 -8.04 18.04 -2.64
N GLY A 81 -7.17 17.05 -2.88
CA GLY A 81 -7.44 15.65 -2.56
C GLY A 81 -7.71 15.41 -1.07
N GLN A 82 -8.55 14.42 -0.78
CA GLN A 82 -8.99 14.05 0.57
C GLN A 82 -8.44 12.70 1.05
N HIS A 83 -7.49 12.12 0.30
CA HIS A 83 -6.89 10.80 0.53
C HIS A 83 -7.84 9.61 0.49
N SER A 84 -9.08 9.79 0.01
CA SER A 84 -10.06 8.71 -0.07
C SER A 84 -9.77 7.73 -1.20
N VAL A 85 -10.01 6.44 -0.96
CA VAL A 85 -10.07 5.40 -1.99
C VAL A 85 -11.48 4.83 -2.04
N THR A 86 -12.10 4.82 -3.23
CA THR A 86 -13.46 4.31 -3.40
C THR A 86 -13.58 3.34 -4.56
N THR A 87 -14.24 2.20 -4.30
CA THR A 87 -14.65 1.24 -5.33
C THR A 87 -15.82 1.80 -6.13
N GLN A 88 -15.80 1.62 -7.45
CA GLN A 88 -16.78 2.19 -8.37
C GLN A 88 -17.38 1.07 -9.22
N LYS A 89 -18.60 0.62 -8.90
CA LYS A 89 -19.30 -0.47 -9.59
C LYS A 89 -18.48 -1.77 -9.68
N VAL A 90 -17.83 -2.15 -8.57
CA VAL A 90 -17.08 -3.40 -8.49
C VAL A 90 -18.03 -4.55 -8.21
N LYS A 91 -17.99 -5.56 -9.06
CA LYS A 91 -18.92 -6.70 -9.00
C LYS A 91 -18.18 -8.01 -9.02
N VAL A 92 -18.75 -9.00 -8.32
CA VAL A 92 -18.33 -10.40 -8.46
C VAL A 92 -18.68 -10.91 -9.84
N TYR A 93 -17.73 -11.59 -10.47
CA TYR A 93 -17.86 -12.13 -11.81
C TYR A 93 -17.75 -13.65 -11.87
N THR A 94 -16.80 -14.24 -11.13
CA THR A 94 -16.64 -15.69 -11.04
C THR A 94 -16.41 -16.12 -9.62
N SER A 95 -16.74 -17.38 -9.32
CA SER A 95 -16.30 -18.02 -8.09
C SER A 95 -16.12 -19.53 -8.27
N GLY A 96 -15.41 -20.16 -7.35
CA GLY A 96 -15.17 -21.61 -7.37
C GLY A 96 -13.83 -22.02 -6.77
N HIS A 97 -13.58 -23.32 -6.71
CA HIS A 97 -12.28 -23.88 -6.36
C HIS A 97 -11.30 -23.81 -7.54
N PRO A 98 -9.98 -23.91 -7.30
CA PRO A 98 -8.99 -24.02 -8.37
C PRO A 98 -9.39 -25.08 -9.40
N GLY A 99 -9.36 -24.72 -10.69
CA GLY A 99 -9.76 -25.59 -11.80
C GLY A 99 -11.27 -25.73 -12.03
N ALA A 100 -12.11 -25.14 -11.18
CA ALA A 100 -13.57 -25.15 -11.28
C ALA A 100 -14.20 -23.75 -11.04
N VAL A 101 -13.43 -22.69 -11.30
CA VAL A 101 -13.92 -21.31 -11.25
C VAL A 101 -14.83 -21.05 -12.45
N THR A 102 -16.04 -20.55 -12.21
CA THR A 102 -17.06 -20.36 -13.26
C THR A 102 -17.75 -19.01 -13.14
N THR A 103 -18.23 -18.50 -14.28
CA THR A 103 -19.10 -17.31 -14.34
C THR A 103 -20.55 -17.62 -13.96
N ASP A 104 -20.93 -18.90 -14.03
CA ASP A 104 -22.24 -19.39 -13.60
C ASP A 104 -22.21 -19.66 -12.10
N THR A 105 -22.28 -18.58 -11.31
CA THR A 105 -22.21 -18.63 -9.85
C THR A 105 -23.37 -17.88 -9.21
N PRO A 106 -23.93 -18.37 -8.09
CA PRO A 106 -24.92 -17.64 -7.29
C PRO A 106 -24.42 -16.29 -6.77
N LEU A 107 -23.09 -16.08 -6.78
CA LEU A 107 -22.45 -14.85 -6.32
C LEU A 107 -22.34 -13.78 -7.41
N ALA A 108 -22.69 -14.08 -8.66
CA ALA A 108 -22.51 -13.15 -9.76
C ALA A 108 -23.27 -11.84 -9.52
N ASN A 109 -22.65 -10.71 -9.88
CA ASN A 109 -23.19 -9.35 -9.80
C ASN A 109 -23.38 -8.74 -8.40
N PHE A 110 -23.09 -9.47 -7.32
CA PHE A 110 -22.99 -8.88 -5.98
C PHE A 110 -21.92 -7.79 -5.96
N ASP A 111 -22.24 -6.66 -5.34
CA ASP A 111 -21.32 -5.53 -5.22
C ASP A 111 -20.22 -5.81 -4.20
N PHE A 112 -19.01 -5.36 -4.49
CA PHE A 112 -17.86 -5.44 -3.57
C PHE A 112 -17.42 -4.02 -3.20
N SER A 113 -17.12 -3.79 -1.92
CA SER A 113 -16.56 -2.52 -1.46
C SER A 113 -15.67 -2.69 -0.23
N LEU A 114 -14.59 -1.91 -0.20
CA LEU A 114 -13.81 -1.70 1.02
C LEU A 114 -14.43 -0.51 1.77
N LEU A 115 -14.50 -0.63 3.10
CA LEU A 115 -15.16 0.34 3.97
C LEU A 115 -14.12 1.17 4.73
N GLY A 116 -14.47 2.39 5.13
CA GLY A 116 -13.72 3.12 6.14
C GLY A 116 -14.07 2.65 7.56
N SER A 117 -13.35 3.20 8.54
CA SER A 117 -13.49 2.85 9.95
C SER A 117 -14.78 3.38 10.56
N VAL A 118 -15.33 2.60 11.49
CA VAL A 118 -16.26 3.11 12.50
C VAL A 118 -15.49 3.94 13.51
N ASN A 119 -16.15 4.88 14.15
CA ASN A 119 -15.58 5.61 15.27
C ASN A 119 -15.36 4.64 16.45
N PRO A 120 -14.12 4.39 16.92
CA PRO A 120 -13.86 3.47 18.03
C PRO A 120 -14.58 3.80 19.34
N ASP A 121 -14.86 5.07 19.62
CA ASP A 121 -15.47 5.50 20.88
C ASP A 121 -17.00 5.40 20.86
N THR A 122 -17.63 5.73 19.72
CA THR A 122 -19.09 5.74 19.59
C THR A 122 -19.66 4.51 18.89
N ASN A 123 -18.79 3.70 18.27
CA ASN A 123 -19.14 2.61 17.36
C ASN A 123 -20.05 3.04 16.19
N GLN A 124 -20.13 4.34 15.91
CA GLN A 124 -20.91 4.85 14.80
C GLN A 124 -20.08 4.72 13.53
N ALA A 125 -20.70 4.18 12.47
CA ALA A 125 -20.15 4.26 11.13
C ALA A 125 -19.96 5.73 10.79
N TYR A 126 -18.70 6.15 10.70
CA TYR A 126 -18.39 7.39 10.04
C TYR A 126 -18.48 7.12 8.54
N THR A 127 -19.02 8.03 7.75
CA THR A 127 -19.05 7.92 6.28
C THR A 127 -17.65 8.14 5.68
N SER A 128 -16.62 7.57 6.31
CA SER A 128 -15.26 7.61 5.80
C SER A 128 -15.08 6.50 4.77
N SER A 129 -14.33 6.82 3.72
CA SER A 129 -13.81 5.82 2.79
C SER A 129 -12.49 5.26 3.33
N PRO A 130 -12.02 4.12 2.82
CA PRO A 130 -10.61 3.77 2.90
C PRO A 130 -9.70 4.97 2.56
N VAL A 131 -8.51 4.99 3.16
CA VAL A 131 -7.58 6.12 3.09
C VAL A 131 -6.23 5.67 2.57
N MET A 132 -5.74 6.29 1.51
CA MET A 132 -4.41 6.01 0.94
C MET A 132 -3.41 7.09 1.28
N VAL A 133 -2.23 6.66 1.72
CA VAL A 133 -1.14 7.57 2.11
C VAL A 133 0.20 7.00 1.68
N ASP A 134 1.14 7.90 1.41
CA ASP A 134 2.51 7.52 1.17
C ASP A 134 3.21 7.17 2.49
N LEU A 135 4.01 6.12 2.42
CA LEU A 135 4.83 5.61 3.52
C LEU A 135 6.12 6.42 3.62
N ASN A 136 6.68 6.73 2.47
CA ASN A 136 7.77 7.65 2.28
C ASN A 136 7.37 8.66 1.19
N PRO A 137 6.97 9.90 1.56
CA PRO A 137 6.62 10.94 0.60
C PRO A 137 7.81 11.45 -0.23
N LEU A 138 9.04 11.05 0.12
CA LEU A 138 10.25 11.31 -0.69
C LEU A 138 10.49 10.19 -1.72
N GLY A 139 9.87 9.02 -1.51
CA GLY A 139 9.97 7.87 -2.39
C GLY A 139 8.91 7.87 -3.50
N GLN A 140 9.09 7.02 -4.50
CA GLN A 140 8.16 6.95 -5.64
C GLN A 140 7.20 5.75 -5.58
N THR A 141 7.41 4.79 -4.69
CA THR A 141 6.79 3.46 -4.81
C THR A 141 6.09 2.94 -3.55
N TYR A 142 6.07 3.71 -2.46
CA TYR A 142 5.67 3.22 -1.15
C TYR A 142 4.36 3.89 -0.68
N SER A 143 3.24 3.19 -0.83
CA SER A 143 1.94 3.63 -0.30
C SER A 143 1.22 2.50 0.41
N GLN A 144 0.40 2.86 1.40
CA GLN A 144 -0.50 1.95 2.12
C GLN A 144 -1.94 2.43 2.01
N ILE A 145 -2.89 1.53 2.25
CA ILE A 145 -4.32 1.88 2.33
C ILE A 145 -4.86 1.44 3.69
N ALA A 146 -5.24 2.39 4.54
CA ALA A 146 -6.02 2.08 5.73
C ALA A 146 -7.46 1.78 5.33
N VAL A 147 -8.00 0.67 5.82
CA VAL A 147 -9.38 0.23 5.60
C VAL A 147 -10.01 -0.06 6.95
N GLY A 148 -11.31 0.20 7.08
CA GLY A 148 -12.08 -0.15 8.27
C GLY A 148 -12.93 -1.40 8.12
N GLY A 149 -13.01 -1.99 6.93
CA GLY A 149 -13.85 -3.16 6.71
C GLY A 149 -14.04 -3.56 5.26
N LEU A 150 -14.95 -4.50 5.06
CA LEU A 150 -15.31 -5.12 3.80
C LEU A 150 -16.83 -5.33 3.74
N LEU A 151 -17.41 -5.04 2.59
CA LEU A 151 -18.79 -5.38 2.26
C LEU A 151 -18.83 -6.13 0.92
N LEU A 152 -19.53 -7.26 0.92
CA LEU A 152 -20.01 -7.94 -0.26
C LEU A 152 -21.55 -7.97 -0.21
N GLY A 153 -22.18 -7.45 -1.26
CA GLY A 153 -23.63 -7.33 -1.41
C GLY A 153 -24.21 -6.01 -0.93
N ASP A 154 -25.51 -6.06 -0.64
CA ASP A 154 -26.30 -4.89 -0.22
C ASP A 154 -26.01 -4.55 1.25
N PRO A 155 -25.74 -3.29 1.63
CA PRO A 155 -25.56 -2.89 3.02
C PRO A 155 -26.70 -3.29 3.96
N ASP A 156 -27.95 -3.32 3.48
CA ASP A 156 -29.12 -3.67 4.28
C ASP A 156 -29.32 -5.20 4.39
N LYS A 157 -28.75 -5.95 3.44
CA LYS A 157 -28.82 -7.41 3.36
C LYS A 157 -27.46 -7.97 2.92
N PRO A 158 -26.44 -7.86 3.79
CA PRO A 158 -25.08 -8.18 3.40
C PRO A 158 -24.93 -9.68 3.17
N LEU A 159 -24.20 -10.00 2.09
CA LEU A 159 -23.73 -11.34 1.84
C LEU A 159 -22.49 -11.63 2.72
N LEU A 160 -21.54 -10.70 2.78
CA LEU A 160 -20.43 -10.69 3.75
C LEU A 160 -20.26 -9.27 4.27
N TYR A 161 -20.24 -9.10 5.59
CA TYR A 161 -19.97 -7.81 6.23
C TYR A 161 -18.94 -7.97 7.33
N ILE A 162 -17.87 -7.19 7.23
CA ILE A 162 -16.79 -7.15 8.20
C ILE A 162 -16.49 -5.68 8.51
N GLN A 163 -16.50 -5.34 9.79
CA GLN A 163 -15.95 -4.07 10.28
C GLN A 163 -14.72 -4.39 11.15
N SER A 164 -13.53 -4.15 10.61
CA SER A 164 -12.25 -4.34 11.28
C SER A 164 -11.19 -3.47 10.61
N ASP A 165 -10.53 -2.63 11.42
CA ASP A 165 -9.46 -1.75 10.94
C ASP A 165 -8.22 -2.55 10.57
N GLN A 166 -7.76 -2.39 9.33
CA GLN A 166 -6.60 -3.08 8.75
C GLN A 166 -5.81 -2.13 7.85
N ILE A 167 -4.55 -2.50 7.57
CA ILE A 167 -3.71 -1.80 6.59
C ILE A 167 -3.45 -2.73 5.41
N CYS A 168 -3.88 -2.30 4.22
CA CYS A 168 -3.51 -2.96 2.97
C CYS A 168 -2.06 -2.63 2.63
N GLY A 169 -1.26 -3.67 2.42
CA GLY A 169 0.14 -3.53 2.05
C GLY A 169 0.32 -3.57 0.54
N ASN A 170 1.12 -2.66 -0.01
CA ASN A 170 1.53 -2.72 -1.41
C ASN A 170 2.66 -3.76 -1.56
N ILE A 171 2.46 -4.67 -2.50
CA ILE A 171 3.38 -5.78 -2.79
C ILE A 171 4.68 -5.26 -3.43
N GLY A 172 4.71 -4.00 -3.85
CA GLY A 172 5.85 -3.37 -4.48
C GLY A 172 7.07 -3.10 -3.62
N ASN A 173 6.93 -3.17 -2.30
CA ASN A 173 8.02 -2.81 -1.39
C ASN A 173 9.20 -3.80 -1.41
N SER A 174 9.08 -4.97 -2.04
CA SER A 174 10.15 -5.99 -2.03
C SER A 174 10.37 -6.74 -3.34
N SER A 175 9.57 -6.48 -4.38
CA SER A 175 9.55 -7.35 -5.58
C SER A 175 9.12 -6.66 -6.89
N GLY A 176 9.22 -5.32 -7.00
CA GLY A 176 8.87 -4.61 -8.24
C GLY A 176 7.37 -4.43 -8.49
N GLY A 177 6.56 -4.40 -7.43
CA GLY A 177 5.08 -4.37 -7.47
C GLY A 177 4.42 -3.04 -7.84
N LEU A 178 5.19 -2.04 -8.28
CA LEU A 178 4.70 -1.14 -9.32
C LEU A 178 5.20 -1.69 -10.65
N SER A 179 4.31 -2.35 -11.38
CA SER A 179 4.66 -3.03 -12.62
C SER A 179 4.02 -2.36 -13.80
N PHE A 180 4.72 -2.34 -14.93
CA PHE A 180 4.09 -1.92 -16.18
C PHE A 180 2.92 -2.84 -16.51
N LYS A 181 1.79 -2.24 -16.83
CA LYS A 181 0.55 -2.93 -17.17
C LYS A 181 0.07 -2.63 -18.57
N THR A 182 0.33 -1.41 -19.07
CA THR A 182 0.01 -1.03 -20.45
C THR A 182 1.27 -0.69 -21.22
N LEU A 183 1.39 -1.18 -22.47
CA LEU A 183 2.53 -0.85 -23.33
C LEU A 183 2.48 0.63 -23.77
N ILE A 184 1.29 1.07 -24.16
CA ILE A 184 0.98 2.44 -24.58
C ILE A 184 -0.02 3.03 -23.58
N GLY A 185 0.44 3.93 -22.72
CA GLY A 185 -0.38 4.65 -21.76
C GLY A 185 -1.11 5.85 -22.35
N ALA A 186 -1.72 6.65 -21.46
CA ALA A 186 -2.29 7.94 -21.83
C ALA A 186 -1.18 9.00 -21.94
N ASN A 187 -1.23 9.82 -23.00
CA ASN A 187 -0.22 10.85 -23.26
C ASN A 187 -0.22 11.96 -22.20
N ASP A 188 -1.40 12.30 -21.69
CA ASP A 188 -1.61 13.22 -20.57
C ASP A 188 -1.80 12.44 -19.26
N ALA A 189 -1.23 11.23 -19.22
CA ALA A 189 -1.22 10.12 -18.26
C ALA A 189 0.11 9.48 -17.84
N PRO A 190 1.31 9.91 -18.30
CA PRO A 190 2.37 8.95 -18.67
C PRO A 190 2.99 8.20 -17.48
N GLY A 191 2.83 8.73 -16.27
CA GLY A 191 3.13 7.99 -15.04
C GLY A 191 2.06 6.93 -14.79
N SER A 192 1.01 7.30 -14.06
CA SER A 192 0.04 6.36 -13.49
C SER A 192 -0.72 5.47 -14.49
N SER A 193 -0.82 5.86 -15.76
CA SER A 193 -1.57 5.09 -16.77
C SER A 193 -0.84 3.83 -17.25
N ASN A 194 0.49 3.82 -17.11
CA ASN A 194 1.35 2.72 -17.52
C ASN A 194 1.52 1.66 -16.44
N PHE A 195 1.35 2.02 -15.18
CA PHE A 195 1.67 1.14 -14.05
C PHE A 195 0.41 0.54 -13.43
N ALA A 196 0.64 -0.56 -12.71
CA ALA A 196 -0.30 -1.18 -11.81
C ALA A 196 0.37 -1.42 -10.46
N GLY A 197 -0.43 -1.31 -9.39
CA GLY A 197 -0.06 -1.77 -8.06
C GLY A 197 -0.93 -2.95 -7.65
N THR A 198 -0.44 -3.78 -6.74
CA THR A 198 -1.24 -4.82 -6.09
C THR A 198 -1.15 -4.68 -4.59
N TRP A 199 -2.30 -4.87 -3.94
CA TRP A 199 -2.44 -4.81 -2.50
C TRP A 199 -3.02 -6.11 -1.96
N GLN A 200 -2.71 -6.40 -0.70
CA GLN A 200 -3.37 -7.44 0.06
C GLN A 200 -3.82 -6.92 1.42
N VAL A 201 -4.95 -7.44 1.89
CA VAL A 201 -5.44 -7.26 3.25
C VAL A 201 -6.17 -8.51 3.72
N THR A 202 -6.06 -8.82 5.01
CA THR A 202 -6.74 -9.92 5.66
C THR A 202 -7.57 -9.39 6.82
N PHE A 203 -8.84 -9.75 6.82
CA PHE A 203 -9.78 -9.40 7.88
C PHE A 203 -10.03 -10.61 8.79
N PRO A 204 -10.07 -10.44 10.12
CA PRO A 204 -10.35 -11.55 11.02
C PRO A 204 -11.77 -12.07 10.87
N ILE A 205 -11.96 -13.39 10.97
CA ILE A 205 -13.28 -14.01 11.10
C ILE A 205 -13.63 -14.07 12.59
N THR A 206 -14.60 -13.27 13.01
CA THR A 206 -15.14 -13.28 14.38
C THR A 206 -16.57 -13.85 14.41
N GLU A 207 -17.08 -14.18 15.59
CA GLU A 207 -18.48 -14.59 15.74
C GLU A 207 -19.46 -13.49 15.31
N ASP A 208 -19.08 -12.21 15.46
CA ASP A 208 -19.92 -11.10 15.01
C ASP A 208 -19.94 -10.99 13.48
N VAL A 209 -18.80 -11.23 12.81
CA VAL A 209 -18.76 -11.36 11.34
C VAL A 209 -19.70 -12.47 10.86
N LYS A 210 -19.68 -13.64 11.53
CA LYS A 210 -20.57 -14.76 11.18
C LYS A 210 -22.04 -14.43 11.34
N LYS A 211 -22.41 -13.66 12.36
CA LYS A 211 -23.80 -13.23 12.61
C LYS A 211 -24.26 -12.14 11.64
N ALA A 212 -23.36 -11.24 11.27
CA ALA A 212 -23.65 -10.10 10.39
C ALA A 212 -23.58 -10.45 8.89
N SER A 213 -23.23 -11.69 8.54
CA SER A 213 -23.05 -12.15 7.16
C SER A 213 -24.05 -13.23 6.78
N ALA A 214 -24.13 -13.52 5.48
CA ALA A 214 -25.04 -14.49 4.88
C ALA A 214 -26.51 -14.17 5.20
N LEU A 215 -26.89 -12.91 5.01
CA LEU A 215 -28.21 -12.34 5.20
C LEU A 215 -28.81 -11.82 3.88
N SER A 216 -28.24 -12.20 2.75
CA SER A 216 -28.63 -11.67 1.44
C SER A 216 -30.03 -12.10 1.03
N GLY A 217 -30.51 -13.22 1.57
CA GLY A 217 -31.77 -13.85 1.17
C GLY A 217 -31.64 -14.68 -0.11
N ASN A 218 -30.42 -14.86 -0.61
CA ASN A 218 -30.09 -15.84 -1.62
C ASN A 218 -29.44 -17.05 -0.93
N ASP A 219 -30.22 -18.11 -0.72
CA ASP A 219 -29.79 -19.28 0.05
C ASP A 219 -28.52 -19.93 -0.49
N GLU A 220 -28.34 -19.98 -1.82
CA GLU A 220 -27.15 -20.58 -2.44
C GLU A 220 -25.90 -19.72 -2.21
N ALA A 221 -26.03 -18.40 -2.38
CA ALA A 221 -24.95 -17.45 -2.09
C ALA A 221 -24.58 -17.44 -0.60
N ASP A 222 -25.59 -17.41 0.27
CA ASP A 222 -25.44 -17.41 1.72
C ASP A 222 -24.76 -18.72 2.20
N GLN A 223 -25.06 -19.86 1.58
CA GLN A 223 -24.37 -21.14 1.85
C GLN A 223 -22.89 -21.09 1.49
N ILE A 224 -22.54 -20.48 0.35
CA ILE A 224 -21.12 -20.34 -0.05
C ILE A 224 -20.37 -19.52 1.01
N ILE A 225 -20.90 -18.36 1.43
CA ILE A 225 -20.23 -17.54 2.44
C ILE A 225 -20.16 -18.24 3.79
N ARG A 226 -21.23 -18.90 4.23
CA ARG A 226 -21.19 -19.73 5.46
C ARG A 226 -20.13 -20.81 5.36
N GLY A 227 -19.94 -21.42 4.18
CA GLY A 227 -18.87 -22.38 3.92
C GLY A 227 -17.47 -21.77 4.10
N LEU A 228 -17.23 -20.59 3.54
CA LEU A 228 -15.97 -19.86 3.72
C LEU A 228 -15.71 -19.53 5.20
N LEU A 229 -16.69 -18.91 5.88
CA LEU A 229 -16.55 -18.47 7.27
C LEU A 229 -16.42 -19.63 8.28
N ASN A 230 -16.83 -20.84 7.90
CA ASN A 230 -16.70 -22.05 8.71
C ASN A 230 -15.63 -23.02 8.20
N THR A 231 -14.78 -22.59 7.25
CA THR A 231 -13.67 -23.41 6.76
C THR A 231 -12.72 -23.73 7.91
N LYS A 232 -12.41 -25.01 8.11
CA LYS A 232 -11.54 -25.46 9.20
C LYS A 232 -10.14 -24.85 9.05
N GLY A 233 -9.64 -24.21 10.10
CA GLY A 233 -8.33 -23.55 10.08
C GLY A 233 -8.32 -22.18 9.40
N ALA A 234 -9.47 -21.65 9.00
CA ALA A 234 -9.57 -20.28 8.54
C ALA A 234 -9.40 -19.32 9.73
N THR A 235 -8.48 -18.37 9.58
CA THR A 235 -8.19 -17.30 10.55
C THR A 235 -8.82 -15.98 10.12
N GLY A 236 -9.13 -15.83 8.83
CA GLY A 236 -9.63 -14.58 8.27
C GLY A 236 -10.21 -14.73 6.86
N ILE A 237 -10.55 -13.59 6.28
CA ILE A 237 -10.85 -13.41 4.86
C ILE A 237 -9.73 -12.58 4.25
N VAL A 238 -9.00 -13.14 3.29
CA VAL A 238 -7.97 -12.43 2.53
C VAL A 238 -8.54 -11.86 1.25
N VAL A 239 -8.16 -10.62 0.93
CA VAL A 239 -8.46 -9.94 -0.31
C VAL A 239 -7.14 -9.51 -0.95
N ASN A 240 -6.90 -9.94 -2.19
CA ASN A 240 -5.80 -9.45 -3.03
C ASN A 240 -6.40 -8.74 -4.23
N PHE A 241 -5.94 -7.54 -4.53
CA PHE A 241 -6.48 -6.75 -5.64
C PHE A 241 -5.42 -5.86 -6.26
N SER A 242 -5.61 -5.53 -7.54
CA SER A 242 -4.72 -4.65 -8.30
C SER A 242 -5.47 -3.49 -8.91
N PHE A 243 -4.83 -2.33 -8.97
CA PHE A 243 -5.31 -1.12 -9.63
C PHE A 243 -4.43 -0.87 -10.84
N PHE A 244 -5.04 -0.50 -11.95
CA PHE A 244 -4.32 -0.26 -13.20
C PHE A 244 -5.07 0.68 -14.13
N GLU A 245 -4.38 1.13 -15.18
CA GLU A 245 -4.84 2.21 -16.04
C GLU A 245 -5.25 3.45 -15.22
N MET A 246 -4.48 3.82 -14.20
CA MET A 246 -4.85 4.95 -13.35
C MET A 246 -4.58 6.26 -14.10
N CYS A 247 -5.47 7.25 -14.04
CA CYS A 247 -5.22 8.60 -14.54
C CYS A 247 -6.10 9.63 -13.81
N PRO A 248 -5.67 10.90 -13.66
CA PRO A 248 -6.55 11.96 -13.18
C PRO A 248 -7.84 12.05 -13.99
N GLN A 249 -8.94 12.40 -13.35
CA GLN A 249 -10.24 12.48 -14.01
C GLN A 249 -10.31 13.62 -15.05
N MET A 250 -9.79 14.80 -14.71
CA MET A 250 -9.68 15.95 -15.62
C MET A 250 -8.33 15.95 -16.33
N THR A 251 -8.29 16.47 -17.55
CA THR A 251 -7.03 16.75 -18.24
C THR A 251 -6.30 17.89 -17.51
N THR A 252 -4.99 18.04 -17.77
CA THR A 252 -4.22 19.16 -17.20
C THR A 252 -4.81 20.51 -17.60
N GLU A 253 -5.29 20.65 -18.85
CA GLU A 253 -5.91 21.88 -19.34
C GLU A 253 -7.23 22.20 -18.62
N GLU A 254 -8.09 21.20 -18.42
CA GLU A 254 -9.35 21.36 -17.68
C GLU A 254 -9.10 21.73 -16.22
N TYR A 255 -8.12 21.08 -15.58
CA TYR A 255 -7.74 21.36 -14.19
C TYR A 255 -7.18 22.78 -14.04
N ASN A 256 -6.26 23.18 -14.93
CA ASN A 256 -5.69 24.52 -14.95
C ASN A 256 -6.76 25.60 -15.18
N THR A 257 -7.74 25.34 -16.05
CA THR A 257 -8.85 26.26 -16.30
C THR A 257 -9.66 26.51 -15.03
N LYS A 258 -9.95 25.46 -14.25
CA LYS A 258 -10.68 25.61 -12.98
C LYS A 258 -9.86 26.33 -11.91
N LEU A 259 -8.56 26.05 -11.82
CA LEU A 259 -7.68 26.74 -10.88
C LEU A 259 -7.51 28.22 -11.22
N ALA A 260 -7.39 28.58 -12.51
CA ALA A 260 -7.37 29.97 -12.97
C ALA A 260 -8.66 30.73 -12.62
N GLN A 261 -9.77 30.02 -12.47
CA GLN A 261 -11.06 30.55 -11.99
C GLN A 261 -11.18 30.57 -10.46
N ARG A 262 -10.08 30.33 -9.73
CA ARG A 262 -10.02 30.24 -8.27
C ARG A 262 -10.97 29.20 -7.68
N GLN A 263 -11.30 28.16 -8.44
CA GLN A 263 -12.04 27.02 -7.91
C GLN A 263 -11.11 26.11 -7.11
N THR A 264 -11.69 25.27 -6.25
CA THR A 264 -10.97 24.26 -5.47
C THR A 264 -11.32 22.84 -5.94
N PRO A 265 -11.07 22.50 -7.22
CA PRO A 265 -11.56 21.25 -7.76
C PRO A 265 -10.80 20.05 -7.18
N ARG A 266 -11.54 19.02 -6.76
CA ARG A 266 -11.01 17.66 -6.62
C ARG A 266 -10.78 17.08 -8.01
N ASN A 267 -9.65 16.40 -8.20
CA ASN A 267 -9.27 15.78 -9.46
C ASN A 267 -8.74 14.36 -9.21
N PRO A 268 -9.55 13.45 -8.65
CA PRO A 268 -9.07 12.13 -8.25
C PRO A 268 -8.56 11.32 -9.44
N SER A 269 -7.64 10.39 -9.16
CA SER A 269 -7.14 9.44 -10.15
C SER A 269 -8.08 8.25 -10.22
N VAL A 270 -8.53 7.94 -11.43
CA VAL A 270 -9.50 6.88 -11.70
C VAL A 270 -8.88 5.77 -12.53
N GLY A 271 -9.30 4.54 -12.29
CA GLY A 271 -8.83 3.39 -13.06
C GLY A 271 -9.63 2.14 -12.77
N ARG A 272 -9.03 1.00 -13.08
CA ARG A 272 -9.67 -0.31 -12.98
C ARG A 272 -9.16 -1.06 -11.77
N ILE A 273 -10.03 -1.85 -11.16
CA ILE A 273 -9.68 -2.81 -10.12
C ILE A 273 -10.02 -4.23 -10.61
N ILE A 274 -9.11 -5.16 -10.36
CA ILE A 274 -9.37 -6.60 -10.40
C ILE A 274 -8.93 -7.19 -9.07
N GLY A 275 -9.60 -8.22 -8.58
CA GLY A 275 -9.16 -8.88 -7.36
C GLY A 275 -9.88 -10.17 -7.08
N THR A 276 -9.45 -10.79 -5.99
CA THR A 276 -9.95 -12.06 -5.50
C THR A 276 -10.08 -11.99 -3.99
N LEU A 277 -11.16 -12.59 -3.48
CA LEU A 277 -11.39 -12.86 -2.08
C LEU A 277 -11.32 -14.37 -1.83
N SER A 278 -10.70 -14.76 -0.72
CA SER A 278 -10.70 -16.15 -0.23
C SER A 278 -10.62 -16.19 1.30
N VAL A 279 -10.64 -17.39 1.88
CA VAL A 279 -10.31 -17.57 3.31
C VAL A 279 -8.81 -17.37 3.50
N ALA A 280 -8.38 -16.77 4.61
CA ALA A 280 -7.00 -16.77 5.05
C ALA A 280 -6.79 -17.94 6.02
N CYS A 281 -5.67 -18.65 5.90
CA CYS A 281 -5.32 -19.75 6.79
C CYS A 281 -4.25 -19.34 7.81
N GLU A 282 -4.04 -20.21 8.79
CA GLU A 282 -2.94 -20.04 9.76
C GLU A 282 -1.58 -19.95 9.05
N GLY A 283 -0.73 -19.02 9.51
CA GLY A 283 0.60 -18.79 8.95
C GLY A 283 0.65 -17.84 7.74
N GLU A 284 -0.49 -17.39 7.22
CA GLU A 284 -0.51 -16.39 6.15
C GLU A 284 -0.31 -14.97 6.68
N THR A 285 0.46 -14.17 5.95
CA THR A 285 0.66 -12.74 6.26
C THR A 285 -0.59 -11.92 5.98
N ALA A 286 -0.84 -10.92 6.82
CA ALA A 286 -2.07 -10.12 6.79
C ALA A 286 -2.19 -9.25 5.53
N ASN A 287 -1.07 -8.79 4.97
CA ASN A 287 -1.05 -7.71 3.98
C ASN A 287 0.06 -7.87 2.92
N ASN A 288 0.66 -9.06 2.85
CA ASN A 288 1.64 -9.45 1.82
C ASN A 288 1.27 -10.86 1.32
N PRO A 289 1.24 -11.16 0.01
CA PRO A 289 0.92 -12.48 -0.50
C PRO A 289 1.92 -13.53 -0.05
N ASP A 290 1.45 -14.70 0.32
CA ASP A 290 2.32 -15.88 0.47
C ASP A 290 2.68 -16.49 -0.90
N GLY A 291 3.41 -17.61 -0.87
CA GLY A 291 3.61 -18.46 -2.05
C GLY A 291 4.93 -18.19 -2.78
N ARG A 292 5.07 -18.86 -3.92
CA ARG A 292 6.28 -18.86 -4.75
C ARG A 292 6.30 -17.62 -5.61
N LEU A 293 7.35 -16.81 -5.49
CA LEU A 293 7.47 -15.54 -6.23
C LEU A 293 8.19 -15.77 -7.56
N LEU A 294 7.48 -15.51 -8.64
CA LEU A 294 8.06 -15.41 -9.97
C LEU A 294 8.18 -13.95 -10.37
N ILE A 295 9.31 -13.59 -10.97
CA ILE A 295 9.58 -12.25 -11.45
C ILE A 295 9.60 -12.27 -12.98
N SER A 296 8.83 -11.37 -13.57
CA SER A 296 8.82 -11.18 -15.02
C SER A 296 10.10 -10.46 -15.43
N HIS A 297 10.73 -10.95 -16.50
CA HIS A 297 11.79 -10.24 -17.20
C HIS A 297 11.25 -9.95 -18.61
N ILE A 298 10.96 -8.68 -18.86
CA ILE A 298 10.61 -8.23 -20.21
C ILE A 298 11.93 -7.82 -20.88
N ASP A 299 12.47 -8.70 -21.73
CA ASP A 299 13.67 -8.41 -22.51
C ASP A 299 13.34 -7.45 -23.67
N ASN A 300 13.35 -6.14 -23.39
CA ASN A 300 13.30 -5.08 -24.40
C ASN A 300 14.40 -4.03 -24.13
N THR A 301 15.19 -3.70 -25.16
CA THR A 301 16.30 -2.73 -25.12
C THR A 301 15.89 -1.29 -24.78
N GLU A 302 14.62 -0.92 -24.90
CA GLU A 302 14.13 0.43 -24.52
C GLU A 302 13.65 0.51 -23.06
N ARG A 303 13.52 -0.63 -22.39
CA ARG A 303 12.80 -0.79 -21.12
C ARG A 303 13.47 -1.85 -20.21
N GLU A 304 14.79 -1.98 -20.29
CA GLU A 304 15.57 -2.85 -19.43
C GLU A 304 15.28 -2.54 -17.94
N ASN A 305 15.10 -3.59 -17.11
CA ASN A 305 14.71 -3.56 -15.68
C ASN A 305 13.22 -3.53 -15.34
N GLN A 306 12.32 -3.80 -16.29
CA GLN A 306 10.89 -3.97 -15.97
C GLN A 306 10.60 -5.34 -15.36
N THR A 307 10.14 -5.32 -14.10
CA THR A 307 9.75 -6.53 -13.36
C THR A 307 8.27 -6.47 -13.00
N ALA A 308 7.62 -7.63 -13.07
CA ALA A 308 6.24 -7.81 -12.62
C ALA A 308 6.17 -9.10 -11.80
N PRO A 309 5.72 -9.05 -10.54
CA PRO A 309 5.62 -10.25 -9.73
C PRO A 309 4.40 -11.07 -10.15
N ALA A 310 4.58 -12.38 -10.11
CA ALA A 310 3.52 -13.37 -10.13
C ALA A 310 3.70 -14.32 -8.95
N PHE A 311 2.59 -14.85 -8.43
CA PHE A 311 2.62 -15.76 -7.29
C PHE A 311 2.07 -17.11 -7.70
N ALA A 312 2.77 -18.18 -7.36
CA ALA A 312 2.35 -19.54 -7.65
C ALA A 312 2.16 -20.39 -6.40
N CYS A 313 1.22 -21.32 -6.49
CA CYS A 313 0.98 -22.36 -5.51
C CYS A 313 0.51 -23.63 -6.21
N ILE A 314 1.01 -24.77 -5.75
CA ILE A 314 0.44 -26.06 -6.14
C ILE A 314 -0.68 -26.36 -5.14
N SER A 315 -1.90 -26.53 -5.64
CA SER A 315 -3.06 -26.89 -4.85
C SER A 315 -3.58 -28.27 -5.25
N LYS A 316 -4.22 -28.95 -4.30
CA LYS A 316 -4.90 -30.22 -4.55
C LYS A 316 -6.39 -30.03 -4.28
N VAL A 317 -7.21 -30.23 -5.30
CA VAL A 317 -8.67 -30.20 -5.20
C VAL A 317 -9.17 -31.60 -5.51
N GLN A 318 -9.75 -32.27 -4.51
CA GLN A 318 -10.07 -33.71 -4.58
C GLN A 318 -8.81 -34.55 -4.89
N GLU A 319 -8.75 -35.20 -6.05
CA GLU A 319 -7.60 -36.00 -6.50
C GLU A 319 -6.76 -35.35 -7.61
N GLN A 320 -7.16 -34.16 -8.08
CA GLN A 320 -6.46 -33.42 -9.13
C GLN A 320 -5.57 -32.35 -8.51
N GLU A 321 -4.33 -32.26 -8.98
CA GLU A 321 -3.40 -31.19 -8.60
C GLU A 321 -3.40 -30.09 -9.66
N PHE A 322 -3.30 -28.85 -9.21
CA PHE A 322 -3.27 -27.66 -10.06
C PHE A 322 -2.09 -26.78 -9.67
N LEU A 323 -1.36 -26.28 -10.67
CA LEU A 323 -0.52 -25.10 -10.48
C LEU A 323 -1.41 -23.87 -10.69
N SER A 324 -1.69 -23.16 -9.61
CA SER A 324 -2.42 -21.91 -9.65
C SER A 324 -1.43 -20.75 -9.63
N VAL A 325 -1.59 -19.79 -10.54
CA VAL A 325 -0.67 -18.65 -10.68
C VAL A 325 -1.45 -17.34 -10.75
N ASN A 326 -1.23 -16.43 -9.78
CA ASN A 326 -1.70 -15.05 -9.85
C ASN A 326 -0.77 -14.26 -10.77
N MET A 327 -1.32 -13.84 -11.90
CA MET A 327 -0.64 -13.14 -13.00
C MET A 327 -1.19 -11.72 -13.19
N SER A 328 -1.91 -11.19 -12.19
CA SER A 328 -2.60 -9.90 -12.25
C SER A 328 -1.68 -8.74 -12.66
N LEU A 329 -0.40 -8.76 -12.29
CA LEU A 329 0.59 -7.77 -12.73
C LEU A 329 1.41 -8.19 -13.95
N ALA A 330 1.61 -9.49 -14.16
CA ALA A 330 2.44 -9.99 -15.26
C ALA A 330 1.77 -9.93 -16.64
N PHE A 331 0.44 -9.97 -16.71
CA PHE A 331 -0.28 -9.89 -17.97
C PHE A 331 -0.43 -8.44 -18.48
N LEU A 332 0.39 -8.09 -19.47
CA LEU A 332 0.35 -6.78 -20.12
C LEU A 332 -0.91 -6.58 -20.98
N GLN A 333 -1.28 -5.32 -21.15
CA GLN A 333 -2.26 -4.83 -22.11
C GLN A 333 -1.55 -4.00 -23.19
N SER A 334 -2.06 -4.06 -24.42
CA SER A 334 -1.45 -3.35 -25.55
C SER A 334 -1.61 -1.83 -25.44
N THR A 335 -2.78 -1.36 -25.04
CA THR A 335 -3.10 0.07 -24.94
C THR A 335 -3.95 0.37 -23.72
N PHE A 336 -3.82 1.61 -23.23
CA PHE A 336 -4.75 2.21 -22.29
C PHE A 336 -6.19 2.25 -22.84
N ARG A 337 -7.18 2.35 -21.95
CA ARG A 337 -8.59 2.50 -22.34
C ARG A 337 -8.83 3.74 -23.22
N GLU A 338 -9.76 3.63 -24.15
CA GLU A 338 -10.08 4.72 -25.10
C GLU A 338 -10.85 5.86 -24.44
N ASP A 339 -11.80 5.53 -23.57
CA ASP A 339 -12.57 6.51 -22.79
C ASP A 339 -12.06 6.55 -21.36
N ARG A 340 -11.60 7.72 -20.92
CA ARG A 340 -11.16 7.97 -19.53
C ARG A 340 -12.24 7.61 -18.52
N ALA A 341 -13.52 7.81 -18.82
CA ALA A 341 -14.67 7.49 -17.98
C ALA A 341 -15.12 6.02 -18.06
N GLY A 342 -14.62 5.26 -19.04
CA GLY A 342 -14.99 3.87 -19.31
C GLY A 342 -14.60 2.88 -18.21
N PHE A 343 -13.83 3.32 -17.20
CA PHE A 343 -13.41 2.50 -16.05
C PHE A 343 -14.58 1.93 -15.22
N LYS A 344 -15.77 2.57 -15.28
CA LYS A 344 -16.96 2.14 -14.50
C LYS A 344 -17.89 1.18 -15.27
N THR A 345 -17.79 1.11 -16.59
CA THR A 345 -18.88 0.56 -17.43
C THR A 345 -18.42 -0.45 -18.47
N VAL A 346 -17.13 -0.44 -18.84
CA VAL A 346 -16.57 -1.35 -19.84
C VAL A 346 -15.64 -2.33 -19.12
N PRO A 347 -15.69 -3.64 -19.38
CA PRO A 347 -14.73 -4.57 -18.80
C PRO A 347 -13.28 -4.26 -19.23
N PRO A 348 -12.26 -4.71 -18.47
CA PRO A 348 -10.87 -4.63 -18.91
C PRO A 348 -10.68 -5.31 -20.28
N LYS A 349 -9.79 -4.75 -21.12
CA LYS A 349 -9.39 -5.40 -22.36
C LYS A 349 -8.66 -6.71 -22.05
N PRO A 350 -8.78 -7.75 -22.90
CA PRO A 350 -7.97 -8.95 -22.79
C PRO A 350 -6.47 -8.63 -22.72
N ALA A 351 -5.71 -9.50 -22.06
CA ALA A 351 -4.25 -9.43 -22.05
C ALA A 351 -3.68 -9.63 -23.47
N ILE A 352 -2.42 -9.22 -23.66
CA ILE A 352 -1.65 -9.57 -24.85
C ILE A 352 -1.56 -11.10 -24.97
N ASP A 353 -1.86 -11.62 -26.16
CA ASP A 353 -1.74 -13.05 -26.49
C ASP A 353 -0.28 -13.41 -26.82
N PHE A 354 0.44 -13.92 -25.82
CA PHE A 354 1.78 -14.47 -25.98
C PHE A 354 1.77 -15.94 -26.48
N GLY A 355 0.67 -16.43 -27.05
CA GLY A 355 0.52 -17.82 -27.50
C GLY A 355 0.36 -18.78 -26.33
N LYS A 356 0.68 -20.06 -26.52
CA LYS A 356 0.66 -21.01 -25.40
C LYS A 356 1.76 -20.69 -24.41
N LEU A 357 1.43 -20.81 -23.13
CA LEU A 357 2.41 -20.72 -22.06
C LEU A 357 3.07 -22.10 -21.89
N THR A 358 4.39 -22.15 -21.84
CA THR A 358 5.16 -23.33 -21.43
C THR A 358 5.64 -23.12 -20.00
N ILE A 359 5.31 -24.06 -19.12
CA ILE A 359 5.70 -24.03 -17.72
C ILE A 359 6.68 -25.16 -17.50
N VAL A 360 7.86 -24.86 -16.93
CA VAL A 360 8.94 -25.81 -16.68
C VAL A 360 9.28 -25.78 -15.21
N GLY A 361 9.53 -26.96 -14.63
CA GLY A 361 10.07 -27.11 -13.29
C GLY A 361 10.90 -28.38 -13.23
N GLY A 362 12.22 -28.25 -13.12
CA GLY A 362 13.14 -29.38 -13.24
C GLY A 362 13.19 -29.93 -14.67
N LYS A 363 12.92 -31.23 -14.84
CA LYS A 363 12.92 -31.90 -16.16
C LYS A 363 11.54 -31.99 -16.80
N GLU A 364 10.50 -31.68 -16.05
CA GLU A 364 9.11 -31.76 -16.51
C GLU A 364 8.62 -30.41 -17.03
N SER A 365 7.65 -30.46 -17.94
CA SER A 365 7.00 -29.29 -18.49
C SER A 365 5.54 -29.55 -18.85
N THR A 366 4.71 -28.50 -18.79
CA THR A 366 3.33 -28.53 -19.29
C THR A 366 3.03 -27.26 -20.09
N THR A 367 1.90 -27.24 -20.79
CA THR A 367 1.44 -26.07 -21.56
C THR A 367 0.04 -25.65 -21.19
N TYR A 368 -0.25 -24.35 -21.22
CA TYR A 368 -1.56 -23.78 -20.94
C TYR A 368 -1.94 -22.66 -21.92
N GLY A 369 -3.23 -22.49 -22.19
CA GLY A 369 -3.76 -21.38 -22.97
C GLY A 369 -4.07 -21.68 -24.44
N PRO A 370 -4.53 -20.66 -25.20
CA PRO A 370 -4.48 -19.22 -24.91
C PRO A 370 -5.63 -18.65 -24.05
N ASP A 371 -6.45 -19.48 -23.41
CA ASP A 371 -7.63 -19.04 -22.64
C ASP A 371 -7.33 -18.05 -21.49
N TYR A 372 -6.06 -17.88 -21.09
CA TYR A 372 -5.64 -16.89 -20.09
C TYR A 372 -5.87 -15.43 -20.52
N ILE A 373 -6.11 -15.13 -21.80
CA ILE A 373 -6.26 -13.74 -22.26
C ILE A 373 -7.41 -12.99 -21.57
N ASN A 374 -8.43 -13.70 -21.09
CA ASN A 374 -9.53 -13.12 -20.29
C ASN A 374 -9.28 -13.21 -18.78
N TYR A 375 -8.01 -13.21 -18.34
CA TYR A 375 -7.57 -13.32 -16.94
C TYR A 375 -8.38 -12.46 -15.95
N TYR A 376 -8.79 -11.25 -16.35
CA TYR A 376 -9.55 -10.33 -15.51
C TYR A 376 -10.88 -10.92 -15.00
N GLN A 377 -11.49 -11.84 -15.75
CA GLN A 377 -12.70 -12.56 -15.33
C GLN A 377 -12.45 -13.50 -14.15
N TYR A 378 -11.20 -13.96 -14.00
CA TYR A 378 -10.76 -14.95 -13.02
C TYR A 378 -9.84 -14.33 -11.96
N GLY A 379 -9.97 -13.02 -11.70
CA GLY A 379 -9.16 -12.30 -10.71
C GLY A 379 -7.69 -12.14 -11.10
N GLY A 380 -7.37 -12.45 -12.35
CA GLY A 380 -6.02 -12.54 -12.87
C GLY A 380 -5.26 -13.81 -12.50
N ILE A 381 -5.97 -14.86 -12.08
CA ILE A 381 -5.41 -16.15 -11.72
C ILE A 381 -5.68 -17.16 -12.83
N ILE A 382 -4.68 -17.99 -13.14
CA ILE A 382 -4.83 -19.17 -14.01
C ILE A 382 -4.63 -20.45 -13.21
N ASP A 383 -5.35 -21.52 -13.57
CA ASP A 383 -5.23 -22.84 -12.96
C ASP A 383 -4.80 -23.87 -14.01
N ILE A 384 -3.65 -24.48 -13.81
CA ILE A 384 -3.04 -25.41 -14.77
C ILE A 384 -3.11 -26.82 -14.18
N PRO A 385 -3.89 -27.76 -14.74
CA PRO A 385 -3.93 -29.13 -14.24
C PRO A 385 -2.58 -29.81 -14.41
N LEU A 386 -2.15 -30.54 -13.38
CA LEU A 386 -0.89 -31.27 -13.36
C LEU A 386 -1.15 -32.78 -13.23
N ASP A 387 -0.36 -33.58 -13.93
CA ASP A 387 -0.19 -34.97 -13.53
C ASP A 387 0.75 -35.09 -12.32
N LYS A 388 0.81 -36.29 -11.72
CA LYS A 388 1.61 -36.55 -10.51
C LYS A 388 3.11 -36.30 -10.72
N GLN A 389 3.64 -36.63 -11.89
CA GLN A 389 5.07 -36.50 -12.18
C GLN A 389 5.46 -35.02 -12.31
N THR A 390 4.67 -34.27 -13.08
CA THR A 390 4.82 -32.82 -13.26
C THR A 390 4.68 -32.10 -11.93
N SER A 391 3.66 -32.44 -11.13
CA SER A 391 3.43 -31.85 -9.81
C SER A 391 4.61 -32.06 -8.86
N GLN A 392 5.15 -33.28 -8.75
CA GLN A 392 6.32 -33.58 -7.92
C GLN A 392 7.56 -32.80 -8.38
N SER A 393 7.78 -32.73 -9.69
CA SER A 393 8.91 -31.98 -10.26
C SER A 393 8.77 -30.48 -10.00
N PHE A 394 7.57 -29.93 -10.21
CA PHE A 394 7.29 -28.52 -9.95
C PHE A 394 7.44 -28.19 -8.47
N ALA A 395 6.97 -29.05 -7.55
CA ALA A 395 7.10 -28.83 -6.12
C ALA A 395 8.55 -28.75 -5.62
N SER A 396 9.49 -29.40 -6.32
CA SER A 396 10.89 -29.55 -5.87
C SER A 396 11.89 -28.70 -6.65
N ASN A 397 11.44 -27.93 -7.64
CA ASN A 397 12.32 -27.15 -8.52
C ASN A 397 11.74 -25.77 -8.80
N PRO A 398 12.57 -24.71 -8.94
CA PRO A 398 12.12 -23.40 -9.40
C PRO A 398 11.33 -23.48 -10.69
N LEU A 399 10.26 -22.69 -10.78
CA LEU A 399 9.40 -22.59 -11.94
C LEU A 399 9.91 -21.55 -12.94
N VAL A 400 9.72 -21.86 -14.22
CA VAL A 400 9.86 -20.91 -15.33
C VAL A 400 8.59 -20.95 -16.17
N ILE A 401 7.99 -19.79 -16.44
CA ILE A 401 6.84 -19.67 -17.34
C ILE A 401 7.26 -18.83 -18.55
N ASN A 402 7.04 -19.38 -19.74
CA ASN A 402 7.45 -18.79 -21.00
C ASN A 402 6.28 -18.66 -21.98
N GLY A 403 6.11 -17.50 -22.60
CA GLY A 403 5.23 -17.31 -23.75
C GLY A 403 5.84 -17.82 -25.06
N GLU A 404 5.03 -18.45 -25.90
CA GLU A 404 5.42 -18.94 -27.24
C GLU A 404 5.75 -17.80 -28.22
N LYS A 405 5.00 -16.69 -28.15
CA LYS A 405 5.10 -15.56 -29.08
C LYS A 405 5.86 -14.40 -28.46
N VAL A 406 6.55 -13.65 -29.31
CA VAL A 406 7.03 -12.28 -29.02
C VAL A 406 6.02 -11.30 -29.60
N VAL A 407 5.55 -10.35 -28.79
CA VAL A 407 4.50 -9.40 -29.19
C VAL A 407 4.98 -7.98 -28.89
N HIS A 408 5.02 -7.11 -29.90
CA HIS A 408 5.59 -5.75 -29.79
C HIS A 408 7.02 -5.73 -29.22
N ASN A 409 7.88 -6.67 -29.63
CA ASN A 409 9.23 -6.86 -29.06
C ASN A 409 9.25 -7.18 -27.55
N ASN A 410 8.12 -7.59 -26.97
CA ASN A 410 8.06 -8.07 -25.60
C ASN A 410 7.93 -9.59 -25.60
N HIS A 411 8.67 -10.23 -24.71
CA HIS A 411 8.62 -11.66 -24.45
C HIS A 411 8.15 -11.87 -23.01
N LEU A 412 7.21 -12.79 -22.80
CA LEU A 412 6.75 -13.12 -21.45
C LEU A 412 7.65 -14.23 -20.88
N LEU A 413 8.54 -13.85 -19.97
CA LEU A 413 9.41 -14.78 -19.25
C LEU A 413 9.34 -14.51 -17.75
N LEU A 414 8.76 -15.45 -17.00
CA LEU A 414 8.71 -15.41 -15.54
C LEU A 414 9.67 -16.45 -14.97
N LYS A 415 10.52 -16.03 -14.04
CA LYS A 415 11.45 -16.92 -13.33
C LYS A 415 11.18 -16.87 -11.84
N GLU A 416 11.05 -18.03 -11.23
CA GLU A 416 10.94 -18.12 -9.78
C GLU A 416 12.26 -17.84 -9.08
N THR A 417 12.18 -17.05 -8.02
CA THR A 417 13.27 -16.92 -7.02
C THR A 417 13.19 -18.10 -6.04
N SER A 418 14.27 -18.87 -5.90
CA SER A 418 14.26 -20.10 -5.08
C SER A 418 13.98 -19.81 -3.61
N TYR A 419 14.48 -18.68 -3.13
CA TYR A 419 14.19 -18.15 -1.80
C TYR A 419 13.25 -16.96 -1.91
N ARG A 420 12.47 -16.75 -0.86
CA ARG A 420 11.63 -15.56 -0.72
C ARG A 420 11.71 -15.03 0.69
N LEU A 421 11.90 -13.71 0.80
CA LEU A 421 11.75 -12.95 2.04
C LEU A 421 10.51 -12.06 1.90
N TYR A 422 9.69 -11.99 2.93
CA TYR A 422 8.54 -11.08 2.96
C TYR A 422 8.07 -10.79 4.39
N SER A 423 7.29 -9.74 4.59
CA SER A 423 6.79 -9.38 5.92
C SER A 423 5.42 -8.73 5.85
N SER A 424 4.70 -8.77 6.98
CA SER A 424 3.53 -7.93 7.20
C SER A 424 3.86 -6.56 7.77
N ASP A 425 5.04 -6.42 8.38
CA ASP A 425 5.54 -5.18 8.95
C ASP A 425 6.27 -4.36 7.88
N ILE A 426 5.63 -4.16 6.71
CA ILE A 426 6.23 -3.43 5.60
C ILE A 426 6.49 -1.95 5.93
N ASP A 427 5.80 -1.44 6.96
CA ASP A 427 5.82 -0.07 7.43
C ASP A 427 5.95 -0.04 8.95
N VAL A 428 7.08 0.50 9.41
CA VAL A 428 7.44 0.57 10.81
C VAL A 428 7.55 2.03 11.21
N TYR A 429 6.76 2.44 12.19
CA TYR A 429 6.88 3.73 12.83
C TYR A 429 7.57 3.51 14.16
N VAL A 430 8.76 4.11 14.32
CA VAL A 430 9.47 4.11 15.58
C VAL A 430 9.30 5.49 16.21
N GLY A 431 9.10 5.51 17.53
CA GLY A 431 8.85 6.73 18.28
C GLY A 431 10.03 7.72 18.24
N ASP A 432 9.90 8.80 19.01
CA ASP A 432 10.88 9.87 19.02
C ASP A 432 11.94 9.73 20.12
N LYS A 433 11.80 8.76 21.05
CA LYS A 433 12.72 8.63 22.19
C LYS A 433 13.68 7.46 22.05
N ALA A 434 14.86 7.61 22.65
CA ALA A 434 15.81 6.51 22.83
C ALA A 434 15.15 5.30 23.53
N GLY A 435 15.42 4.10 23.02
CA GLY A 435 14.81 2.86 23.52
C GLY A 435 13.44 2.53 22.93
N ASP A 436 12.78 3.46 22.22
CA ASP A 436 11.58 3.12 21.46
C ASP A 436 11.93 2.06 20.42
N SER A 437 11.11 1.00 20.36
CA SER A 437 11.42 -0.15 19.51
C SER A 437 10.17 -0.79 18.91
N LYS A 438 10.38 -1.48 17.80
CA LYS A 438 9.37 -2.27 17.11
C LYS A 438 9.97 -3.63 16.75
N GLU A 439 9.37 -4.70 17.26
CA GLU A 439 9.62 -6.05 16.77
C GLU A 439 8.88 -6.23 15.44
N ILE A 440 9.59 -6.74 14.44
CA ILE A 440 9.07 -7.16 13.14
C ILE A 440 9.26 -8.65 12.93
N THR A 441 8.40 -9.25 12.12
CA THR A 441 8.54 -10.65 11.70
C THR A 441 8.83 -10.74 10.21
N ILE A 442 9.97 -11.31 9.84
CA ILE A 442 10.32 -11.60 8.45
C ILE A 442 10.04 -13.08 8.17
N GLN A 443 9.18 -13.33 7.19
CA GLN A 443 8.96 -14.64 6.61
C GLN A 443 10.13 -14.99 5.69
N VAL A 444 10.62 -16.23 5.81
CA VAL A 444 11.62 -16.81 4.93
C VAL A 444 11.08 -18.12 4.38
N ARG A 445 11.16 -18.31 3.05
CA ARG A 445 10.69 -19.52 2.37
C ARG A 445 11.70 -20.00 1.34
N TYR A 446 11.77 -21.31 1.17
CA TYR A 446 12.43 -21.98 0.04
C TYR A 446 11.37 -22.71 -0.79
N LEU A 447 11.18 -22.32 -2.05
CA LEU A 447 10.13 -22.84 -2.95
C LEU A 447 8.72 -22.88 -2.31
N GLY A 448 8.42 -21.89 -1.45
CA GLY A 448 7.16 -21.78 -0.71
C GLY A 448 7.08 -22.62 0.58
N GLY A 449 8.07 -23.46 0.86
CA GLY A 449 8.22 -24.24 2.10
C GLY A 449 9.20 -23.62 3.09
N ALA A 450 9.51 -24.38 4.15
CA ALA A 450 10.57 -24.02 5.10
C ALA A 450 11.95 -24.08 4.45
N LEU A 451 12.95 -23.41 5.04
CA LEU A 451 14.33 -23.47 4.59
C LEU A 451 14.85 -24.92 4.55
N ASP A 452 15.54 -25.27 3.46
CA ASP A 452 16.12 -26.60 3.24
C ASP A 452 17.47 -26.78 3.98
N THR A 453 18.18 -25.67 4.18
CA THR A 453 19.53 -25.60 4.73
C THR A 453 19.68 -24.37 5.62
N ASP A 454 20.73 -24.34 6.46
CA ASP A 454 21.07 -23.15 7.24
C ASP A 454 21.43 -22.00 6.27
N GLN A 455 20.86 -20.82 6.50
CA GLN A 455 21.05 -19.63 5.68
C GLN A 455 21.58 -18.47 6.51
N THR A 456 22.21 -17.51 5.85
CA THR A 456 22.60 -16.23 6.46
C THR A 456 21.90 -15.11 5.70
N ILE A 457 21.04 -14.38 6.39
CA ILE A 457 20.36 -13.21 5.85
C ILE A 457 21.23 -11.99 6.11
N LEU A 458 21.46 -11.18 5.08
CA LEU A 458 22.19 -9.93 5.21
C LEU A 458 21.21 -8.78 5.39
N LEU A 459 21.24 -8.17 6.57
CA LEU A 459 20.59 -6.89 6.80
C LEU A 459 21.51 -5.78 6.30
N SER A 460 20.95 -4.84 5.56
CA SER A 460 21.61 -3.62 5.11
C SER A 460 20.64 -2.46 5.06
N THR A 461 21.18 -1.26 4.86
CA THR A 461 20.40 -0.03 4.71
C THR A 461 20.85 0.69 3.45
N ASN A 462 20.04 1.60 2.93
CA ASN A 462 20.46 2.43 1.80
C ASN A 462 21.55 3.44 2.24
N GLU A 463 22.75 3.33 1.66
CA GLU A 463 23.98 4.07 2.02
C GLU A 463 23.92 5.61 1.81
N ASN A 464 22.78 6.16 1.38
CA ASN A 464 22.70 7.54 0.89
C ASN A 464 22.75 8.62 1.98
N THR A 465 22.85 8.26 3.26
CA THR A 465 22.96 9.23 4.35
C THR A 465 24.10 8.85 5.30
N PRO A 466 25.28 9.49 5.23
CA PRO A 466 26.36 9.25 6.20
C PRO A 466 25.89 9.45 7.65
N GLY A 467 26.25 8.54 8.57
CA GLY A 467 25.83 8.52 9.99
C GLY A 467 24.65 7.58 10.32
N PHE A 468 23.97 7.05 9.30
CA PHE A 468 22.72 6.26 9.36
C PHE A 468 22.61 5.16 10.44
N ALA A 469 23.63 4.32 10.57
CA ALA A 469 23.61 3.17 11.48
C ALA A 469 23.73 3.57 12.95
N ASP A 470 24.10 4.81 13.23
CA ASP A 470 24.28 5.30 14.58
C ASP A 470 22.96 5.69 15.27
N TYR A 471 21.84 5.80 14.51
CA TYR A 471 20.55 6.33 14.97
C TYR A 471 19.48 5.28 15.26
N LEU A 472 19.52 4.18 14.50
CA LEU A 472 18.77 2.98 14.80
C LEU A 472 19.79 1.97 15.31
N ASP A 473 19.57 1.37 16.47
CA ASP A 473 20.42 0.32 17.01
C ASP A 473 20.21 -0.98 16.22
N LEU A 474 20.74 -1.00 15.00
CA LEU A 474 20.65 -2.12 14.08
C LEU A 474 21.75 -3.16 14.34
N ASP A 475 22.68 -2.88 15.25
CA ASP A 475 23.81 -3.76 15.60
C ASP A 475 24.53 -4.26 14.33
N LEU A 476 24.96 -3.31 13.47
CA LEU A 476 25.71 -3.62 12.25
C LEU A 476 27.11 -4.17 12.62
N ASP A 477 27.63 -5.06 11.78
CA ASP A 477 28.96 -5.65 11.97
C ASP A 477 30.03 -4.53 11.99
N GLU A 478 30.98 -4.63 12.93
CA GLU A 478 32.03 -3.61 13.09
C GLU A 478 32.76 -3.31 11.77
N GLY A 479 32.72 -2.04 11.36
CA GLY A 479 33.33 -1.55 10.12
C GLY A 479 32.59 -1.92 8.83
N LYS A 480 31.34 -2.41 8.90
CA LYS A 480 30.55 -2.77 7.71
C LYS A 480 29.15 -2.12 7.72
N PRO A 481 28.57 -1.84 6.55
CA PRO A 481 27.19 -1.36 6.42
C PRO A 481 26.16 -2.50 6.48
N THR A 482 26.51 -3.66 7.05
CA THR A 482 25.68 -4.86 7.03
C THR A 482 25.75 -5.65 8.33
N ARG A 483 24.70 -6.44 8.61
CA ARG A 483 24.65 -7.42 9.71
C ARG A 483 24.31 -8.80 9.16
N ALA A 484 25.04 -9.82 9.59
CA ALA A 484 24.74 -11.21 9.27
C ALA A 484 23.77 -11.81 10.29
N ILE A 485 22.61 -12.28 9.83
CA ILE A 485 21.57 -12.90 10.66
C ILE A 485 21.49 -14.40 10.31
N PRO A 486 21.98 -15.31 11.17
CA PRO A 486 21.90 -16.75 10.92
C PRO A 486 20.47 -17.27 11.12
N VAL A 487 19.97 -18.03 10.15
CA VAL A 487 18.64 -18.67 10.21
C VAL A 487 18.78 -20.15 9.92
N LYS A 488 18.18 -20.99 10.76
CA LYS A 488 18.34 -22.45 10.70
C LYS A 488 17.45 -23.11 9.65
N ALA A 489 17.92 -24.24 9.13
CA ALA A 489 17.10 -25.14 8.33
C ALA A 489 15.79 -25.48 9.07
N GLY A 490 14.70 -25.59 8.32
CA GLY A 490 13.35 -25.79 8.87
C GLY A 490 12.66 -24.52 9.36
N ALA A 491 13.33 -23.37 9.42
CA ALA A 491 12.68 -22.11 9.75
C ALA A 491 11.76 -21.63 8.62
N THR A 492 10.65 -21.01 9.01
CA THR A 492 9.74 -20.27 8.13
C THR A 492 9.74 -18.78 8.47
N SER A 493 10.24 -18.36 9.62
CA SER A 493 10.33 -16.94 9.93
C SER A 493 11.41 -16.70 10.97
N PHE A 494 11.80 -15.44 11.11
CA PHE A 494 12.59 -14.95 12.22
C PHE A 494 12.08 -13.57 12.63
N LYS A 495 12.38 -13.20 13.88
CA LYS A 495 12.01 -11.90 14.44
C LYS A 495 13.24 -11.00 14.47
N TYR A 496 13.02 -9.71 14.30
CA TYR A 496 14.05 -8.68 14.37
C TYR A 496 13.48 -7.45 15.08
N THR A 497 14.30 -6.79 15.90
CA THR A 497 13.88 -5.56 16.60
C THR A 497 14.57 -4.36 15.98
N ILE A 498 13.77 -3.39 15.53
CA ILE A 498 14.25 -2.07 15.13
C ILE A 498 14.10 -1.16 16.35
N GLN A 499 15.18 -0.52 16.80
CA GLN A 499 15.19 0.30 18.01
C GLN A 499 15.85 1.65 17.75
N VAL A 500 15.37 2.72 18.38
CA VAL A 500 16.06 4.02 18.42
C VAL A 500 17.29 3.89 19.30
N ALA A 501 18.45 4.26 18.75
CA ALA A 501 19.74 4.18 19.45
C ALA A 501 19.74 4.99 20.74
N ASP A 502 20.49 4.50 21.74
CA ASP A 502 20.66 5.21 23.00
C ASP A 502 21.52 6.47 22.81
N ASN A 503 21.07 7.57 23.43
CA ASN A 503 21.79 8.85 23.48
C ASN A 503 23.07 8.73 24.33
N SER A 504 24.10 8.07 23.78
CA SER A 504 25.42 8.01 24.40
C SER A 504 26.07 9.40 24.39
N PRO A 505 26.65 9.87 25.52
CA PRO A 505 27.30 11.18 25.60
C PRO A 505 28.37 11.34 24.52
N GLY A 506 28.21 12.34 23.63
CA GLY A 506 29.10 12.57 22.49
C GLY A 506 28.45 12.38 21.11
N LYS A 507 27.23 11.80 21.03
CA LYS A 507 26.38 11.73 19.83
C LYS A 507 25.25 12.78 19.90
N ASN A 508 25.60 14.05 20.06
CA ASN A 508 24.68 15.12 20.49
C ASN A 508 23.55 15.56 19.52
N ASP A 509 23.31 14.87 18.40
CA ASP A 509 22.28 15.27 17.42
C ASP A 509 21.16 14.22 17.23
N LEU A 510 21.10 13.17 18.05
CA LEU A 510 20.10 12.07 17.94
C LEU A 510 18.64 12.56 18.12
N ASP A 511 18.46 13.58 18.97
CA ASP A 511 17.19 14.23 19.23
C ASP A 511 16.71 15.03 18.00
N GLU A 512 17.62 15.54 17.17
CA GLU A 512 17.32 16.45 16.06
C GLU A 512 16.97 15.74 14.73
N MET A 513 17.30 14.46 14.56
CA MET A 513 17.18 13.81 13.24
C MET A 513 15.91 12.95 13.11
N ALA A 514 15.08 13.24 12.10
CA ALA A 514 13.91 12.46 11.68
C ALA A 514 14.06 12.00 10.23
N GLY A 515 13.35 10.95 9.83
CA GLY A 515 13.47 10.48 8.45
C GLY A 515 12.68 9.24 8.09
N PHE A 516 12.85 8.86 6.83
CA PHE A 516 12.36 7.64 6.22
C PHE A 516 13.55 6.78 5.81
N TYR A 517 13.48 5.48 6.10
CA TYR A 517 14.61 4.58 6.05
C TYR A 517 14.20 3.24 5.45
N ASP A 518 15.03 2.68 4.57
CA ASP A 518 14.79 1.37 3.99
C ASP A 518 15.71 0.36 4.65
N ILE A 519 15.14 -0.56 5.45
CA ILE A 519 15.88 -1.67 6.05
C ILE A 519 15.70 -2.88 5.13
N ASN A 520 16.79 -3.32 4.51
CA ASN A 520 16.80 -4.37 3.51
C ASN A 520 17.31 -5.68 4.12
N PHE A 521 16.53 -6.75 3.95
CA PHE A 521 16.91 -8.11 4.27
C PHE A 521 17.17 -8.86 2.97
N ASN A 522 18.37 -9.43 2.80
CA ASN A 522 18.79 -10.07 1.56
C ASN A 522 19.21 -11.53 1.78
N LEU A 523 18.80 -12.42 0.87
CA LEU A 523 19.19 -13.82 0.82
C LEU A 523 19.35 -14.27 -0.65
N GLY A 524 20.57 -14.21 -1.17
CA GLY A 524 20.82 -14.42 -2.60
C GLY A 524 20.11 -13.37 -3.44
N GLU A 525 19.23 -13.79 -4.35
CA GLU A 525 18.38 -12.90 -5.16
C GLU A 525 17.09 -12.47 -4.44
N ALA A 526 16.79 -13.03 -3.27
CA ALA A 526 15.61 -12.66 -2.49
C ALA A 526 15.88 -11.40 -1.65
N GLN A 527 14.97 -10.43 -1.72
CA GLN A 527 15.04 -9.20 -0.93
C GLN A 527 13.69 -8.90 -0.28
N GLN A 528 13.72 -8.37 0.94
CA GLN A 528 12.57 -7.70 1.56
C GLN A 528 13.02 -6.36 2.14
N THR A 529 12.35 -5.27 1.76
CA THR A 529 12.56 -3.94 2.33
C THR A 529 11.46 -3.59 3.32
N ILE A 530 11.84 -3.08 4.48
CA ILE A 530 10.95 -2.55 5.50
C ILE A 530 11.11 -1.04 5.50
N ASN A 531 10.05 -0.32 5.15
CA ASN A 531 10.04 1.14 5.26
C ASN A 531 9.91 1.49 6.73
N THR A 532 10.83 2.30 7.22
CA THR A 532 10.89 2.70 8.61
C THR A 532 10.84 4.21 8.70
N ARG A 533 9.91 4.75 9.47
CA ARG A 533 9.86 6.16 9.83
C ARG A 533 10.34 6.33 11.27
N LYS A 534 11.35 7.18 11.46
CA LYS A 534 11.76 7.66 12.79
C LYS A 534 11.26 9.08 12.99
N PHE A 535 10.53 9.32 14.07
CA PHE A 535 10.02 10.64 14.38
C PHE A 535 11.07 11.54 15.04
N GLN A 536 10.97 12.85 14.78
CA GLN A 536 11.81 13.84 15.47
C GLN A 536 11.38 13.95 16.92
N TYR A 537 12.35 13.94 17.84
CA TYR A 537 12.12 14.48 19.17
C TYR A 537 12.30 15.98 19.09
N THR A 538 11.39 16.74 19.70
CA THR A 538 11.55 18.19 19.70
C THR A 538 10.98 18.75 20.99
N ASN A 539 11.78 19.58 21.63
CA ASN A 539 11.40 20.27 22.86
C ASN A 539 10.90 21.71 22.58
N PHE A 540 10.97 22.16 21.33
CA PHE A 540 10.48 23.45 20.83
C PHE A 540 11.02 24.67 21.59
N ASP A 541 12.24 24.57 22.10
CA ASP A 541 12.87 25.56 23.00
C ASP A 541 12.08 25.84 24.29
N LEU A 542 11.23 24.91 24.73
CA LEU A 542 10.45 24.99 25.96
C LEU A 542 11.10 24.17 27.08
N VAL A 543 11.16 24.72 28.28
CA VAL A 543 11.47 23.95 29.49
C VAL A 543 10.18 23.34 30.05
N GLU A 544 10.28 22.18 30.71
CA GLU A 544 9.14 21.60 31.43
C GLU A 544 8.50 22.63 32.36
N GLY A 545 7.18 22.80 32.26
CA GLY A 545 6.43 23.84 32.98
C GLY A 545 6.12 25.08 32.15
N ASP A 546 6.78 25.30 31.02
CA ASP A 546 6.57 26.50 30.19
C ASP A 546 5.17 26.53 29.56
N PRO A 547 4.58 27.74 29.40
CA PRO A 547 3.31 27.87 28.70
C PRO A 547 3.50 27.66 27.18
N VAL A 548 2.58 26.93 26.57
CA VAL A 548 2.55 26.73 25.11
C VAL A 548 1.68 27.80 24.45
N THR A 549 2.23 28.50 23.45
CA THR A 549 1.50 29.54 22.69
C THR A 549 0.93 29.01 21.36
N TRP A 550 0.00 29.77 20.78
CA TRP A 550 -0.56 29.45 19.47
C TRP A 550 0.49 29.47 18.37
N GLU A 551 1.40 30.46 18.39
CA GLU A 551 2.44 30.63 17.37
C GLU A 551 3.33 29.40 17.29
N LEU A 552 3.74 28.85 18.45
CA LEU A 552 4.52 27.62 18.53
C LEU A 552 3.78 26.43 17.92
N VAL A 553 2.51 26.24 18.29
CA VAL A 553 1.67 25.14 17.80
C VAL A 553 1.45 25.23 16.30
N TYR A 554 1.12 26.43 15.81
CA TYR A 554 0.92 26.64 14.40
C TYR A 554 2.21 26.39 13.63
N GLN A 555 3.30 27.04 14.01
CA GLN A 555 4.58 26.96 13.31
C GLN A 555 5.14 25.53 13.28
N HIS A 556 5.10 24.81 14.39
CA HIS A 556 5.81 23.55 14.54
C HIS A 556 4.95 22.30 14.38
N ALA A 557 3.62 22.39 14.43
CA ALA A 557 2.75 21.21 14.35
C ALA A 557 1.62 21.31 13.31
N LEU A 558 1.04 22.49 13.04
CA LEU A 558 -0.15 22.59 12.18
C LEU A 558 0.09 23.20 10.80
N ARG A 559 1.05 24.13 10.65
CA ARG A 559 1.29 24.88 9.41
C ARG A 559 1.65 23.99 8.23
N TYR A 560 2.46 22.95 8.44
CA TYR A 560 2.74 21.94 7.41
C TYR A 560 1.46 21.30 6.89
N HIS A 561 0.61 20.81 7.78
CA HIS A 561 -0.63 20.14 7.41
C HIS A 561 -1.65 21.09 6.76
N TYR A 562 -1.71 22.33 7.26
CA TYR A 562 -2.56 23.38 6.72
C TYR A 562 -2.26 23.65 5.24
N LEU A 563 -0.98 23.80 4.90
CA LEU A 563 -0.52 24.16 3.55
C LEU A 563 -0.38 22.96 2.61
N ASN A 564 0.04 21.81 3.14
CA ASN A 564 0.28 20.62 2.33
C ASN A 564 -1.02 19.88 1.97
N PHE A 565 -2.06 19.99 2.81
CA PHE A 565 -3.35 19.32 2.61
C PHE A 565 -4.50 20.33 2.52
N LEU A 566 -4.45 21.22 1.52
CA LEU A 566 -5.43 22.31 1.35
C LEU A 566 -6.89 21.80 1.37
N GLY A 567 -7.16 20.62 0.81
CA GLY A 567 -8.49 20.00 0.84
C GLY A 567 -9.02 19.78 2.25
N MET A 568 -8.16 19.39 3.19
CA MET A 568 -8.55 19.20 4.61
C MET A 568 -8.85 20.55 5.27
N SER A 569 -8.06 21.58 4.97
CA SER A 569 -8.21 22.93 5.52
C SER A 569 -9.52 23.61 5.10
N THR A 570 -10.16 23.15 4.03
CA THR A 570 -11.51 23.64 3.63
C THR A 570 -12.64 23.16 4.56
N VAL A 571 -12.43 22.05 5.27
CA VAL A 571 -13.38 21.49 6.23
C VAL A 571 -13.05 21.95 7.65
N PHE A 572 -11.76 21.98 7.99
CA PHE A 572 -11.27 22.30 9.31
C PHE A 572 -10.05 23.23 9.21
N PRO A 573 -10.21 24.56 9.42
CA PRO A 573 -9.11 25.52 9.35
C PRO A 573 -8.03 25.26 10.41
N LEU A 574 -6.88 24.74 9.98
CA LEU A 574 -5.75 24.41 10.87
C LEU A 574 -4.89 25.64 11.25
N ASN A 575 -5.17 26.80 10.67
CA ASN A 575 -4.47 28.07 10.92
C ASN A 575 -5.25 29.02 11.84
N ASP A 576 -6.30 28.56 12.51
CA ASP A 576 -7.11 29.37 13.42
C ASP A 576 -7.14 28.79 14.85
N ALA A 577 -6.61 29.54 15.80
CA ALA A 577 -6.51 29.15 17.21
C ALA A 577 -7.88 28.83 17.84
N GLU A 578 -8.89 29.65 17.54
CA GLU A 578 -10.24 29.47 18.09
C GLU A 578 -10.87 28.17 17.60
N THR A 579 -10.67 27.84 16.32
CA THR A 579 -11.12 26.58 15.74
C THR A 579 -10.47 25.37 16.40
N ILE A 580 -9.16 25.41 16.66
CA ILE A 580 -8.45 24.34 17.38
C ILE A 580 -9.01 24.16 18.79
N LEU A 581 -9.15 25.25 19.55
CA LEU A 581 -9.69 25.21 20.91
C LEU A 581 -11.14 24.70 20.95
N LYS A 582 -11.96 25.10 19.98
CA LYS A 582 -13.36 24.67 19.84
C LYS A 582 -13.49 23.17 19.60
N HIS A 583 -12.52 22.53 18.95
CA HIS A 583 -12.58 21.11 18.57
C HIS A 583 -11.54 20.22 19.28
N ARG A 584 -10.92 20.73 20.35
CA ARG A 584 -9.82 20.08 21.10
C ARG A 584 -10.06 18.62 21.47
N GLU A 585 -11.27 18.26 21.90
CA GLU A 585 -11.58 16.87 22.27
C GLU A 585 -11.53 15.96 21.05
N GLY A 586 -12.14 16.38 19.94
CA GLY A 586 -12.13 15.61 18.69
C GLY A 586 -10.72 15.46 18.11
N ILE A 587 -9.91 16.51 18.20
CA ILE A 587 -8.50 16.49 17.78
C ILE A 587 -7.71 15.51 18.66
N LYS A 588 -7.78 15.65 20.00
CA LYS A 588 -7.09 14.77 20.95
C LYS A 588 -7.45 13.31 20.73
N THR A 589 -8.74 13.01 20.58
CA THR A 589 -9.23 11.66 20.31
C THR A 589 -8.63 11.11 19.00
N ARG A 590 -8.66 11.87 17.91
CA ARG A 590 -8.17 11.42 16.60
C ARG A 590 -6.64 11.32 16.49
N MET A 591 -5.88 11.98 17.38
CA MET A 591 -4.42 11.84 17.48
C MET A 591 -3.98 10.69 18.41
N SER A 592 -4.92 10.06 19.13
CA SER A 592 -4.60 8.96 20.06
C SER A 592 -4.15 7.69 19.34
N SER A 593 -3.38 6.86 20.04
CA SER A 593 -2.91 5.56 19.55
C SER A 593 -4.04 4.62 19.12
N ARG A 594 -5.22 4.74 19.73
CA ARG A 594 -6.42 3.96 19.38
C ARG A 594 -6.91 4.24 17.96
N TYR A 595 -6.76 5.48 17.48
CA TYR A 595 -7.20 5.87 16.14
C TYR A 595 -6.13 5.61 15.08
N TRP A 596 -4.88 5.36 15.47
CA TRP A 596 -3.76 5.13 14.55
C TRP A 596 -4.03 4.13 13.41
N PRO A 597 -4.59 2.93 13.65
CA PRO A 597 -4.85 1.97 12.57
C PRO A 597 -6.09 2.33 11.72
N THR A 598 -6.85 3.35 12.11
CA THR A 598 -8.16 3.69 11.51
C THR A 598 -8.02 4.67 10.34
N THR A 599 -9.07 4.79 9.52
CA THR A 599 -9.20 5.85 8.51
C THR A 599 -9.50 7.23 9.11
N LEU A 600 -9.68 7.32 10.43
CA LEU A 600 -10.09 8.52 11.16
C LEU A 600 -8.93 9.22 11.89
N TYR A 601 -7.72 8.65 11.83
CA TYR A 601 -6.53 9.21 12.47
C TYR A 601 -6.21 10.63 11.98
N MET A 602 -5.73 11.48 12.88
CA MET A 602 -5.21 12.81 12.56
C MET A 602 -3.73 12.91 12.94
N PRO A 603 -2.86 13.39 12.03
CA PRO A 603 -3.14 13.68 10.63
C PRO A 603 -3.38 12.39 9.84
N ILE A 604 -4.21 12.46 8.80
CA ILE A 604 -4.58 11.31 7.97
C ILE A 604 -3.35 10.55 7.41
N VAL A 605 -2.26 11.30 7.17
CA VAL A 605 -0.96 10.83 6.67
C VAL A 605 0.01 10.32 7.74
N ARG A 606 -0.38 10.26 9.02
CA ARG A 606 0.44 9.67 10.10
C ARG A 606 1.84 10.27 10.23
N SER A 607 1.96 11.57 9.94
CA SER A 607 3.26 12.24 9.86
C SER A 607 3.63 13.08 11.08
N MET A 608 2.67 13.35 11.95
CA MET A 608 2.89 14.13 13.17
C MET A 608 3.68 13.30 14.19
N SER A 609 4.76 13.87 14.72
CA SER A 609 5.57 13.22 15.76
C SER A 609 4.86 13.20 17.10
N PRO A 610 5.24 12.28 18.01
CA PRO A 610 4.77 12.31 19.39
C PRO A 610 4.99 13.67 20.06
N SER A 611 6.13 14.33 19.83
CA SER A 611 6.41 15.68 20.32
C SER A 611 5.42 16.73 19.80
N GLN A 612 5.06 16.71 18.52
CA GLN A 612 4.05 17.61 17.95
C GLN A 612 2.65 17.36 18.53
N VAL A 613 2.28 16.09 18.73
CA VAL A 613 1.00 15.73 19.37
C VAL A 613 0.95 16.26 20.81
N ARG A 614 2.04 16.13 21.58
CA ARG A 614 2.16 16.73 22.92
C ARG A 614 2.00 18.25 22.89
N LEU A 615 2.63 18.93 21.93
CA LEU A 615 2.56 20.38 21.78
C LEU A 615 1.12 20.87 21.55
N ILE A 616 0.39 20.21 20.63
CA ILE A 616 -1.02 20.53 20.35
C ILE A 616 -1.88 20.29 21.60
N ASN A 617 -1.69 19.15 22.29
CA ASN A 617 -2.46 18.84 23.49
C ASN A 617 -2.20 19.85 24.62
N ALA A 618 -0.94 20.23 24.86
CA ALA A 618 -0.59 21.21 25.87
C ALA A 618 -1.30 22.55 25.62
N PHE A 619 -1.26 23.06 24.39
CA PHE A 619 -1.98 24.28 24.01
C PHE A 619 -3.50 24.13 24.14
N ALA A 620 -4.07 23.10 23.54
CA ALA A 620 -5.51 22.95 23.40
C ALA A 620 -6.23 22.79 24.76
N PHE A 621 -5.50 22.29 25.76
CA PHE A 621 -5.99 22.06 27.12
C PHE A 621 -5.41 23.03 28.16
N SER A 622 -4.62 24.03 27.72
CA SER A 622 -3.96 25.00 28.58
C SER A 622 -3.12 24.34 29.69
N GLU A 623 -2.46 23.24 29.33
CA GLU A 623 -1.55 22.52 30.21
C GLU A 623 -0.11 23.05 29.99
N PRO A 624 0.73 23.10 31.04
CA PRO A 624 2.13 23.40 30.87
C PRO A 624 2.82 22.34 30.00
N TRP A 625 3.90 22.73 29.33
CA TRP A 625 4.73 21.80 28.56
C TRP A 625 5.30 20.70 29.44
N ASP A 626 5.10 19.45 29.01
CA ASP A 626 5.68 18.25 29.61
C ASP A 626 6.19 17.34 28.48
N PRO A 627 7.51 17.28 28.24
CA PRO A 627 8.10 16.46 27.17
C PRO A 627 7.99 14.95 27.46
N ASN A 628 7.64 14.56 28.68
CA ASN A 628 7.53 13.17 29.13
C ASN A 628 6.10 12.67 29.27
N LYS A 629 5.12 13.52 29.00
CA LYS A 629 3.71 13.14 29.04
C LYS A 629 3.39 12.02 28.04
N ALA A 630 2.66 11.02 28.53
CA ALA A 630 2.12 9.96 27.67
C ALA A 630 1.05 10.52 26.72
N ILE A 631 0.96 9.92 25.51
CA ILE A 631 0.04 10.32 24.44
C ILE A 631 -1.12 9.34 24.33
#